data_AF-A0A6H2TZJ5-F1
#
_entry.id   AF-A0A6H2TZJ5-F1
#
_cell.length_a   1.000
_cell.length_b   1.000
_cell.length_c   1.000
_cell.angle_alpha   90.00
_cell.angle_beta   90.00
_cell.angle_gamma   90.00
#
_symmetry.space_group_name_H-M   'P 1'
#
loop_
_entity.id
_entity.type
_entity.pdbx_description
1 polymer ?
#
loop_
_entity_poly.entity_id
_entity_poly.type
_entity_poly.pdbx_seq_one_letter_code
_entity_poly.pdbx_strand_id
1 'polypeptide(L)'
;PGVFDSLVNLQELYLYQNQLKSIPRGAFDNLKSLTHIWLYDNPWDCGCSDILYLSTWIGQNSGKVIKDSVNNPDSAVCSGTNTPVRAVTEASTSPSKCP
;
A
#
# COMPACT_ATOMS: atom_id res chain seq x y z
N PRO A 1 -18.08 2.88 -8.53
CA PRO A 1 -16.87 3.70 -8.77
C PRO A 1 -16.04 3.81 -7.49
N GLY A 2 -14.80 3.31 -7.53
CA GLY A 2 -13.79 3.46 -6.50
C GLY A 2 -13.24 4.89 -6.45
N VAL A 3 -12.65 5.26 -5.33
CA VAL A 3 -12.25 6.65 -5.01
C VAL A 3 -11.25 7.24 -6.01
N PHE A 4 -10.42 6.41 -6.64
CA PHE A 4 -9.39 6.86 -7.58
C PHE A 4 -9.69 6.49 -9.04
N ASP A 5 -10.85 5.92 -9.35
CA ASP A 5 -11.14 5.35 -10.68
C ASP A 5 -11.06 6.37 -11.81
N SER A 6 -11.45 7.63 -11.56
CA SER A 6 -11.44 8.69 -12.56
C SER A 6 -10.09 9.42 -12.67
N LEU A 7 -9.14 9.13 -11.79
CA LEU A 7 -7.88 9.87 -11.68
C LEU A 7 -6.78 9.30 -12.58
N VAL A 8 -7.13 9.03 -13.85
CA VAL A 8 -6.25 8.35 -14.81
C VAL A 8 -4.93 9.10 -15.09
N ASN A 9 -4.93 10.43 -14.93
CA ASN A 9 -3.77 11.30 -15.14
C ASN A 9 -2.99 11.62 -13.86
N LEU A 10 -3.36 11.06 -12.71
CA LEU A 10 -2.68 11.32 -11.43
C LEU A 10 -1.26 10.74 -11.47
N GLN A 11 -0.27 11.60 -11.19
CA GLN A 11 1.15 11.21 -11.19
C GLN A 11 1.68 10.98 -9.78
N GLU A 12 1.19 11.75 -8.82
CA GLU A 12 1.67 11.74 -7.44
C GLU A 12 0.51 11.52 -6.49
N LEU A 13 0.66 10.55 -5.58
CA LEU A 13 -0.36 10.23 -4.59
C LEU A 13 0.26 10.20 -3.19
N TYR A 14 -0.19 11.11 -2.34
CA TYR A 14 0.27 11.23 -0.96
C TYR A 14 -0.76 10.59 -0.02
N LEU A 15 -0.39 9.48 0.61
CA LEU A 15 -1.21 8.81 1.64
C LEU A 15 -0.46 8.63 2.96
N TYR A 16 0.78 9.10 3.06
CA TYR A 16 1.62 8.98 4.24
C TYR A 16 1.06 9.77 5.44
N GLN A 17 1.49 9.45 6.66
CA GLN A 17 1.05 10.13 7.90
C GLN A 17 -0.48 10.12 8.10
N ASN A 18 -1.10 8.96 7.89
CA ASN A 18 -2.53 8.75 8.06
C ASN A 18 -2.79 7.55 9.02
N GLN A 19 -4.04 7.10 9.11
CA GLN A 19 -4.47 5.96 9.93
C GLN A 19 -4.98 4.80 9.08
N LEU A 20 -4.45 4.66 7.86
CA LEU A 20 -4.83 3.58 6.96
C LEU A 20 -4.29 2.24 7.48
N LYS A 21 -5.18 1.24 7.54
CA LYS A 21 -4.84 -0.13 7.92
C LYS A 21 -4.70 -1.05 6.72
N SER A 22 -5.42 -0.78 5.64
CA SER A 22 -5.37 -1.51 4.38
C SER A 22 -5.76 -0.56 3.24
N ILE A 23 -5.61 -1.04 2.00
CA ILE A 23 -6.14 -0.37 0.81
C ILE A 23 -7.19 -1.30 0.18
N PRO A 24 -8.40 -0.80 -0.12
CA PRO A 24 -9.41 -1.61 -0.79
C PRO A 24 -8.88 -2.21 -2.08
N ARG A 25 -9.24 -3.47 -2.34
CA ARG A 25 -8.85 -4.17 -3.56
C ARG A 25 -9.25 -3.35 -4.79
N GLY A 26 -8.28 -3.14 -5.67
CA GLY A 26 -8.48 -2.45 -6.93
C GLY A 26 -8.40 -0.92 -6.87
N ALA A 27 -8.21 -0.32 -5.68
CA ALA A 27 -8.22 1.13 -5.53
C ALA A 27 -7.21 1.85 -6.44
N PHE A 28 -6.07 1.24 -6.76
CA PHE A 28 -5.03 1.85 -7.60
C PHE A 28 -5.05 1.39 -9.06
N ASP A 29 -5.99 0.55 -9.47
CA ASP A 29 -5.94 -0.15 -10.77
C ASP A 29 -6.03 0.81 -11.97
N ASN A 30 -6.70 1.96 -11.79
CA ASN A 30 -6.90 2.97 -12.83
C ASN A 30 -5.87 4.11 -12.80
N LEU A 31 -4.91 4.09 -11.87
CA LEU A 31 -3.85 5.10 -11.74
C LEU A 31 -2.72 4.87 -12.76
N LYS A 32 -3.04 4.93 -14.05
CA LYS A 32 -2.13 4.56 -15.15
C LYS A 32 -0.91 5.48 -15.27
N SER A 33 -1.07 6.76 -14.94
CA SER A 33 0.02 7.75 -14.99
C SER A 33 0.81 7.89 -13.69
N LEU A 34 0.54 7.06 -12.67
CA LEU A 34 1.19 7.20 -11.37
C LEU A 34 2.68 6.86 -11.44
N THR A 35 3.49 7.80 -10.95
CA THR A 35 4.96 7.71 -10.90
C THR A 35 5.48 7.68 -9.46
N HIS A 36 4.83 8.38 -8.53
CA HIS A 36 5.26 8.46 -7.13
C HIS A 36 4.08 8.25 -6.17
N ILE A 37 4.31 7.44 -5.14
CA ILE A 37 3.37 7.24 -4.04
C ILE A 37 4.10 7.21 -2.71
N TRP A 38 3.53 7.86 -1.70
CA TRP A 38 4.04 7.89 -0.33
C TRP A 38 3.05 7.19 0.59
N LEU A 39 3.50 6.12 1.26
CA LEU A 39 2.65 5.21 2.06
C LEU A 39 3.15 5.04 3.51
N TYR A 40 4.26 5.68 3.86
CA TYR A 40 4.90 5.56 5.18
C TYR A 40 4.04 6.19 6.30
N ASP A 41 4.38 5.92 7.55
CA ASP A 41 3.66 6.43 8.73
C ASP A 41 2.14 6.16 8.68
N ASN A 42 1.77 4.91 8.37
CA ASN A 42 0.42 4.39 8.50
C ASN A 42 0.45 3.07 9.28
N PRO A 43 -0.56 2.79 10.12
CA PRO A 43 -0.63 1.56 10.91
C PRO A 43 -1.15 0.38 10.07
N TRP A 44 -0.41 -0.03 9.03
CA TRP A 44 -0.79 -1.12 8.13
C TRP A 44 -1.03 -2.43 8.90
N ASP A 45 -2.26 -2.96 8.82
CA ASP A 45 -2.65 -4.20 9.49
C ASP A 45 -2.28 -5.38 8.60
N CYS A 46 -1.10 -5.95 8.86
CA CYS A 46 -0.60 -7.11 8.13
C CYS A 46 -1.09 -8.45 8.69
N GLY A 47 -1.94 -8.46 9.73
CA GLY A 47 -2.56 -9.68 10.23
C GLY A 47 -3.79 -10.08 9.43
N CYS A 48 -4.57 -9.09 8.97
CA CYS A 48 -5.73 -9.24 8.11
C CYS A 48 -5.33 -9.53 6.65
N SER A 49 -6.06 -10.42 5.96
CA SER A 49 -5.82 -10.75 4.55
C SER A 49 -6.08 -9.60 3.57
N ASP A 50 -6.82 -8.55 3.96
CA ASP A 50 -7.07 -7.39 3.10
C ASP A 50 -5.80 -6.64 2.73
N ILE A 51 -4.72 -6.82 3.49
CA ILE A 51 -3.41 -6.23 3.19
C ILE A 51 -2.78 -6.77 1.89
N LEU A 52 -3.19 -7.96 1.44
CA LEU A 52 -2.54 -8.68 0.35
C LEU A 52 -2.59 -7.92 -0.98
N TYR A 53 -3.64 -7.12 -1.21
CA TYR A 53 -3.71 -6.22 -2.36
C TYR A 53 -2.55 -5.22 -2.33
N LEU A 54 -2.38 -4.52 -1.20
CA LEU A 54 -1.32 -3.52 -1.06
C LEU A 54 0.08 -4.16 -1.11
N SER A 55 0.29 -5.29 -0.42
CA SER A 55 1.54 -6.03 -0.46
C SER A 55 1.95 -6.36 -1.90
N THR A 56 1.04 -6.97 -2.65
CA THR A 56 1.26 -7.35 -4.05
C THR A 56 1.50 -6.12 -4.93
N TRP A 57 0.70 -5.08 -4.74
CA TRP A 57 0.82 -3.84 -5.52
C TRP A 57 2.17 -3.16 -5.31
N ILE A 58 2.66 -3.06 -4.07
CA ILE A 58 3.99 -2.51 -3.77
C ILE A 58 5.08 -3.39 -4.40
N GLY A 59 4.95 -4.72 -4.31
CA GLY A 59 5.90 -5.64 -4.95
C GLY A 59 6.02 -5.42 -6.46
N GLN A 60 4.90 -5.22 -7.16
CA GLN A 60 4.84 -4.99 -8.60
C GLN A 60 5.24 -3.56 -9.01
N ASN A 61 5.07 -2.58 -8.12
CA ASN A 61 5.30 -1.16 -8.37
C ASN A 61 6.41 -0.59 -7.50
N SER A 62 7.40 -1.40 -7.13
CA SER A 62 8.44 -1.05 -6.15
C SER A 62 9.19 0.24 -6.50
N GLY A 63 9.42 0.49 -7.79
CA GLY A 63 10.05 1.71 -8.31
C GLY A 63 9.25 3.01 -8.13
N LYS A 64 7.98 2.93 -7.70
CA LYS A 64 7.10 4.09 -7.51
C LYS A 64 6.94 4.53 -6.06
N VAL A 65 7.37 3.71 -5.09
CA VAL A 65 7.18 4.00 -3.67
C VAL A 65 8.34 4.85 -3.15
N ILE A 66 8.02 6.00 -2.55
CA ILE A 66 9.00 7.04 -2.21
C ILE A 66 8.96 7.34 -0.72
N LYS A 67 10.13 7.61 -0.15
CA LYS A 67 10.30 8.23 1.16
C LYS A 67 11.52 9.15 1.10
N ASP A 68 11.44 10.35 1.66
CA ASP A 68 12.56 11.31 1.70
C ASP A 68 13.19 11.57 0.32
N SER A 69 12.36 11.71 -0.71
CA SER A 69 12.75 11.93 -2.12
C SER A 69 13.57 10.81 -2.76
N VAL A 70 13.68 9.64 -2.13
CA VAL A 70 14.33 8.45 -2.70
C VAL A 70 13.34 7.30 -2.87
N ASN A 71 13.58 6.44 -3.87
CA ASN A 71 12.82 5.21 -4.01
C ASN A 71 13.08 4.29 -2.81
N ASN A 72 12.01 3.97 -2.09
CA ASN A 72 12.06 3.12 -0.91
C ASN A 72 10.77 2.27 -0.81
N PRO A 73 10.74 1.08 -1.46
CA PRO A 73 9.60 0.18 -1.42
C PRO A 73 9.37 -0.48 -0.06
N ASP A 74 10.31 -0.36 0.88
CA ASP A 74 10.19 -0.85 2.26
C ASP A 74 9.63 0.19 3.23
N SER A 75 9.30 1.39 2.75
CA SER A 75 8.85 2.50 3.60
C SER A 75 7.45 2.30 4.20
N ALA A 76 6.59 1.49 3.58
CA ALA A 76 5.34 1.03 4.18
C ALA A 76 5.61 -0.21 5.03
N VAL A 77 5.38 -0.11 6.34
CA VAL A 77 5.68 -1.18 7.31
C VAL A 77 4.45 -1.61 8.10
N CYS A 78 4.40 -2.88 8.45
CA CYS A 78 3.37 -3.50 9.26
C CYS A 78 3.35 -2.94 10.69
N SER A 79 2.17 -2.59 11.16
CA SER A 79 1.94 -2.16 12.54
C SER A 79 2.37 -3.26 13.52
N GLY A 80 3.18 -2.91 14.51
CA GLY A 80 3.65 -3.80 15.56
C GLY A 80 4.89 -4.65 15.22
N THR A 81 5.15 -4.98 13.96
CA THR A 81 6.33 -5.79 13.57
C THR A 81 7.41 -5.03 12.83
N ASN A 82 7.10 -3.84 12.28
CA ASN A 82 7.98 -3.06 11.40
C ASN A 82 8.48 -3.85 10.16
N THR A 83 7.83 -4.96 9.81
CA THR A 83 8.12 -5.71 8.59
C THR A 83 7.62 -4.93 7.38
N PRO A 84 8.35 -4.86 6.26
CA PRO A 84 7.84 -4.23 5.05
C PRO A 84 6.54 -4.88 4.57
N VAL A 85 5.54 -4.07 4.24
CA VAL A 85 4.22 -4.56 3.77
C VAL A 85 4.39 -5.46 2.54
N ARG A 86 5.31 -5.13 1.64
CA ARG A 86 5.60 -5.92 0.42
C ARG A 86 6.16 -7.31 0.67
N ALA A 87 6.61 -7.60 1.89
CA ALA A 87 7.12 -8.92 2.27
C ALA A 87 6.01 -9.83 2.85
N VAL A 88 4.80 -9.30 3.05
CA VAL A 88 3.66 -10.05 3.58
C VAL A 88 3.12 -10.99 2.51
N THR A 89 2.89 -12.24 2.90
CA THR A 89 2.33 -13.28 2.02
C THR A 89 1.03 -13.84 2.61
N GLU A 90 0.26 -14.56 1.80
CA GLU A 90 -0.99 -15.19 2.24
C GLU A 90 -0.78 -16.07 3.49
N ALA A 91 0.33 -16.81 3.55
CA ALA A 91 0.67 -17.71 4.65
C ALA A 91 0.84 -16.99 6.01
N SER A 92 1.15 -15.69 6.01
CA SER A 92 1.29 -14.87 7.23
C SER A 92 0.01 -14.13 7.65
N THR A 93 -1.05 -14.19 6.83
CA THR A 93 -2.29 -13.44 7.03
C THR A 93 -3.47 -14.37 7.32
N SER A 94 -4.60 -13.82 7.81
CA SER A 94 -5.86 -14.57 7.91
C SER A 94 -7.09 -13.66 7.71
N PRO A 95 -8.12 -14.10 6.97
CA PRO A 95 -9.41 -13.41 6.92
C PRO A 95 -10.09 -13.30 8.28
N SER A 96 -9.86 -14.26 9.18
CA SER A 96 -10.42 -14.24 10.54
C SER A 96 -9.82 -13.17 11.44
N LYS A 97 -8.74 -12.51 11.01
CA LYS A 97 -8.08 -11.41 11.73
C LYS A 97 -8.50 -10.04 11.17
N CYS A 98 -9.38 -10.01 10.18
CA CYS A 98 -9.95 -8.78 9.65
C CYS A 98 -11.08 -8.27 10.56
N PRO A 99 -11.24 -6.94 10.68
CA PRO A 99 -12.30 -6.31 11.48
C PRO A 99 -13.71 -6.60 10.93
#